data_AF-A0A7X6SZK0-F1
#
_entry.id   AF-A0A7X6SZK0-F1
#
_cell.length_a   1.000
_cell.length_b   1.000
_cell.length_c   1.000
_cell.angle_alpha   90.00
_cell.angle_beta   90.00
_cell.angle_gamma   90.00
#
_symmetry.space_group_name_H-M   'P 1'
#
loop_
_entity.id
_entity.type
_entity.pdbx_description
1 polymer ?
#
loop_
_entity_poly.entity_id
_entity_poly.type
_entity_poly.pdbx_seq_one_letter_code
_entity_poly.pdbx_strand_id
1 'polypeptide(L)'
;RAADITKQLLAFARKQTIAPKVLGLNETIESMLPMIKRLIGEDIELVWVPDGEAWPVNMDPTQIDQILVNLCVNARDAIENTGKITIETGNIIFDEEYCSDHLGFSAGKYTMIAVSDDGVGMTAEQQGKIFEPFFTTKDSGRGTGLGLSTIYGIVKQNNGFVNVYSEYGKGSTFRVYLPKEDVLQPARPVVKKTEIPSFGKGQTIMVVEDDNVIMELVEMILKNYKYNVISSSTPTQAIALADKYPGKIDLLVTDTVLPEMNGRELANELCKKQADLKVLFMSGYTANVITHRGALDEEINFIAKPFSLVDFAAKVKEVLES
;
A
#
# COMPACT_ATOMS: atom_id res chain seq x y z
N ARG A 1 -12.91 5.66 -26.00
CA ARG A 1 -13.61 4.67 -25.12
C ARG A 1 -12.70 3.52 -24.71
N ALA A 2 -12.36 2.53 -25.55
CA ALA A 2 -11.35 1.52 -25.17
C ALA A 2 -9.95 2.14 -24.98
N ALA A 3 -9.53 2.99 -25.92
CA ALA A 3 -8.20 3.61 -25.92
C ALA A 3 -7.88 4.54 -24.74
N ASP A 4 -8.89 5.19 -24.14
CA ASP A 4 -8.69 6.07 -22.97
C ASP A 4 -8.46 5.25 -21.70
N ILE A 5 -9.21 4.14 -21.56
CA ILE A 5 -9.01 3.15 -20.49
C ILE A 5 -7.65 2.46 -20.68
N THR A 6 -7.25 2.13 -21.91
CA THR A 6 -5.91 1.56 -22.18
C THR A 6 -4.80 2.57 -21.89
N LYS A 7 -4.96 3.86 -22.21
CA LYS A 7 -4.00 4.92 -21.85
C LYS A 7 -3.89 5.12 -20.34
N GLN A 8 -5.00 5.02 -19.61
CA GLN A 8 -5.00 5.12 -18.15
C GLN A 8 -4.43 3.86 -17.48
N LEU A 9 -4.68 2.67 -18.04
CA LEU A 9 -4.02 1.41 -17.65
C LEU A 9 -2.52 1.44 -17.98
N LEU A 10 -2.11 2.00 -19.11
CA LEU A 10 -0.70 2.18 -19.47
C LEU A 10 -0.03 3.28 -18.65
N ALA A 11 -0.77 4.28 -18.16
CA ALA A 11 -0.28 5.27 -17.20
C ALA A 11 -0.13 4.65 -15.80
N PHE A 12 -1.02 3.72 -15.43
CA PHE A 12 -0.93 2.90 -14.23
C PHE A 12 0.24 1.88 -14.31
N ALA A 13 0.51 1.32 -15.49
CA ALA A 13 1.58 0.36 -15.73
C ALA A 13 2.96 1.00 -16.02
N ARG A 14 3.00 2.28 -16.43
CA ARG A 14 4.27 3.01 -16.57
C ARG A 14 4.78 3.36 -15.19
N LYS A 15 5.80 2.63 -14.73
CA LYS A 15 6.73 3.04 -13.67
C LYS A 15 7.18 4.50 -13.95
N GLN A 16 6.50 5.49 -13.37
CA GLN A 16 7.11 6.80 -13.20
C GLN A 16 8.29 6.59 -12.26
N THR A 17 9.46 7.11 -12.62
CA THR A 17 10.64 7.06 -11.76
C THR A 17 10.35 7.91 -10.53
N ILE A 18 9.94 7.26 -9.43
CA ILE A 18 9.64 7.93 -8.16
C ILE A 18 10.95 8.50 -7.63
N ALA A 19 10.93 9.78 -7.28
CA ALA A 19 12.08 10.49 -6.74
C ALA A 19 11.72 11.11 -5.38
N PRO A 20 11.73 10.31 -4.29
CA PRO A 20 11.41 10.79 -2.96
C PRO A 20 12.34 11.91 -2.52
N LYS A 21 11.76 12.95 -1.91
CA LYS A 21 12.49 14.07 -1.34
C LYS A 21 11.85 14.44 -0.01
N VAL A 22 12.68 14.97 0.89
CA VAL A 22 12.18 15.64 2.09
C VAL A 22 11.47 16.91 1.66
N LEU A 23 10.19 17.03 2.00
CA LEU A 23 9.33 18.13 1.62
C LEU A 23 8.52 18.67 2.79
N GLY A 24 8.37 20.00 2.80
CA GLY A 24 7.37 20.68 3.61
C GLY A 24 6.01 20.51 2.95
N LEU A 25 5.05 19.90 3.65
CA LEU A 25 3.73 19.63 3.09
C LEU A 25 2.97 20.90 2.74
N ASN A 26 3.04 21.93 3.58
CA ASN A 26 2.34 23.18 3.33
C ASN A 26 2.81 23.85 2.03
N GLU A 27 4.12 23.96 1.81
CA GLU A 27 4.68 24.57 0.59
C GLU A 27 4.24 23.80 -0.67
N THR A 28 4.22 22.47 -0.57
CA THR A 28 3.81 21.59 -1.67
C THR A 28 2.32 21.78 -1.97
N ILE A 29 1.46 21.75 -0.94
CA ILE A 29 0.01 21.93 -1.08
C ILE A 29 -0.32 23.34 -1.60
N GLU A 30 0.30 24.37 -1.05
CA GLU A 30 0.09 25.78 -1.43
C GLU A 30 0.37 26.01 -2.91
N SER A 31 1.42 25.39 -3.46
CA SER A 31 1.74 25.47 -4.88
C SER A 31 0.64 24.88 -5.79
N MET A 32 -0.13 23.93 -5.26
CA MET A 32 -1.20 23.22 -5.96
C MET A 32 -2.58 23.87 -5.82
N LEU A 33 -2.80 24.69 -4.78
CA LEU A 33 -4.11 25.33 -4.52
C LEU A 33 -4.70 26.07 -5.73
N PRO A 34 -3.93 26.86 -6.52
CA PRO A 34 -4.50 27.54 -7.69
C PRO A 34 -5.00 26.57 -8.77
N MET A 35 -4.30 25.45 -8.97
CA MET A 35 -4.71 24.41 -9.91
C MET A 35 -5.98 23.70 -9.41
N ILE A 36 -6.00 23.33 -8.12
CA ILE A 36 -7.14 22.66 -7.48
C ILE A 36 -8.38 23.55 -7.56
N LYS A 37 -8.26 24.85 -7.24
CA LYS A 37 -9.37 25.80 -7.34
C LYS A 37 -9.98 25.84 -8.74
N ARG A 38 -9.16 25.77 -9.79
CA ARG A 38 -9.63 25.69 -11.19
C ARG A 38 -10.29 24.34 -11.52
N LEU A 39 -9.84 23.25 -10.91
CA LEU A 39 -10.39 21.90 -11.14
C LEU A 39 -11.75 21.69 -10.47
N ILE A 40 -11.95 22.28 -9.28
CA ILE A 40 -13.20 22.12 -8.52
C ILE A 40 -14.32 23.03 -9.02
N GLY A 41 -13.99 24.15 -9.66
CA GLY A 41 -14.96 25.10 -10.20
C GLY A 41 -15.20 26.31 -9.29
N GLU A 42 -16.01 27.26 -9.75
CA GLU A 42 -16.29 28.51 -9.02
C GLU A 42 -17.40 28.35 -7.96
N ASP A 43 -18.23 27.31 -8.10
CA ASP A 43 -19.36 27.05 -7.20
C ASP A 43 -18.92 26.41 -5.86
N ILE A 44 -17.66 25.99 -5.75
CA ILE A 44 -17.12 25.33 -4.56
C ILE A 44 -16.07 26.23 -3.88
N GLU A 45 -16.31 26.53 -2.61
CA GLU A 45 -15.35 27.24 -1.78
C GLU A 45 -14.19 26.31 -1.40
N LEU A 46 -12.96 26.67 -1.77
CA LEU A 46 -11.75 26.00 -1.29
C LEU A 46 -11.18 26.73 -0.07
N VAL A 47 -11.15 26.04 1.06
CA VAL A 47 -10.57 26.54 2.32
C VAL A 47 -9.28 25.78 2.61
N TRP A 48 -8.21 26.53 2.90
CA TRP A 48 -6.90 26.01 3.25
C TRP A 48 -6.58 26.36 4.70
N VAL A 49 -6.33 25.35 5.53
CA VAL A 49 -6.00 25.48 6.96
C VAL A 49 -4.67 24.80 7.24
N PRO A 50 -3.54 25.48 7.02
CA PRO A 50 -2.23 24.91 7.31
C PRO A 50 -1.95 24.88 8.82
N ASP A 51 -1.35 23.79 9.30
CA ASP A 51 -0.61 23.80 10.57
C ASP A 51 0.76 24.45 10.34
N GLY A 52 1.02 25.56 11.02
CA GLY A 52 2.27 26.32 10.90
C GLY A 52 3.53 25.55 11.26
N GLU A 53 3.40 24.43 11.97
CA GLU A 53 4.52 23.56 12.38
C GLU A 53 4.44 22.16 11.77
N ALA A 54 3.69 21.97 10.67
CA ALA A 54 3.56 20.68 9.98
C ALA A 54 4.93 20.02 9.73
N TRP A 55 5.11 18.79 10.20
CA TRP A 55 6.39 18.12 10.11
C TRP A 55 6.73 17.73 8.66
N PRO A 56 8.02 17.76 8.29
CA PRO A 56 8.45 17.36 6.95
C PRO A 56 8.24 15.86 6.74
N VAL A 57 8.00 15.48 5.49
CA VAL A 57 7.80 14.09 5.06
C VAL A 57 8.76 13.76 3.93
N ASN A 58 9.10 12.48 3.75
CA ASN A 58 9.94 12.02 2.64
C ASN A 58 9.09 11.31 1.59
N MET A 59 8.73 12.01 0.51
CA MET A 59 7.82 11.51 -0.51
C MET A 59 8.13 12.15 -1.86
N ASP A 60 7.65 11.55 -2.95
CA ASP A 60 7.71 12.23 -4.26
C ASP A 60 6.64 13.33 -4.30
N PRO A 61 6.98 14.59 -4.60
CA PRO A 61 6.00 15.67 -4.71
C PRO A 61 4.85 15.37 -5.66
N THR A 62 5.11 14.64 -6.75
CA THR A 62 4.08 14.26 -7.73
C THR A 62 3.04 13.30 -7.14
N GLN A 63 3.41 12.51 -6.14
CA GLN A 63 2.49 11.62 -5.43
C GLN A 63 1.59 12.40 -4.46
N ILE A 64 2.11 13.46 -3.83
CA ILE A 64 1.30 14.38 -3.02
C ILE A 64 0.27 15.08 -3.91
N ASP A 65 0.70 15.59 -5.08
CA ASP A 65 -0.19 16.22 -6.05
C ASP A 65 -1.32 15.27 -6.47
N GLN A 66 -0.98 14.00 -6.74
CA GLN A 66 -1.95 12.99 -7.15
C GLN A 66 -2.95 12.65 -6.03
N ILE A 67 -2.50 12.60 -4.77
CA ILE A 67 -3.41 12.44 -3.63
C ILE A 67 -4.40 13.59 -3.58
N LEU A 68 -3.91 14.83 -3.61
CA LEU A 68 -4.75 16.03 -3.49
C LEU A 68 -5.75 16.14 -4.63
N VAL A 69 -5.31 15.93 -5.88
CA VAL A 69 -6.19 16.00 -7.06
C VAL A 69 -7.30 14.94 -6.96
N ASN A 70 -6.95 13.69 -6.62
CA ASN A 70 -7.95 12.63 -6.54
C ASN A 70 -8.97 12.89 -5.43
N LEU A 71 -8.54 13.35 -4.25
CA LEU A 71 -9.44 13.69 -3.15
C LEU A 71 -10.34 14.88 -3.50
N CYS A 72 -9.78 15.97 -4.05
CA CYS A 72 -10.55 17.17 -4.40
C CYS A 72 -11.54 16.93 -5.54
N VAL A 73 -11.19 16.12 -6.55
CA VAL A 73 -12.12 15.74 -7.62
C VAL A 73 -13.25 14.87 -7.08
N ASN A 74 -12.95 13.94 -6.17
CA ASN A 74 -13.99 13.13 -5.53
C ASN A 74 -14.92 13.97 -4.66
N ALA A 75 -14.37 14.90 -3.89
CA ALA A 75 -15.12 15.86 -3.09
C ALA A 75 -16.04 16.73 -3.96
N ARG A 76 -15.52 17.31 -5.04
CA ARG A 76 -16.31 18.07 -6.02
C ARG A 76 -17.48 17.25 -6.54
N ASP A 77 -17.21 16.03 -6.98
CA ASP A 77 -18.26 15.18 -7.57
C ASP A 77 -19.31 14.72 -6.54
N ALA A 78 -19.02 14.81 -5.24
CA ALA A 78 -19.97 14.56 -4.16
C ALA A 78 -20.81 15.80 -3.78
N ILE A 79 -20.44 16.99 -4.25
CA ILE A 79 -21.15 18.25 -4.04
C ILE A 79 -22.04 18.52 -5.26
N GLU A 80 -23.35 18.63 -5.09
CA GLU A 80 -24.29 18.74 -6.22
C GLU A 80 -24.35 20.15 -6.84
N ASN A 81 -24.20 21.21 -6.03
CA ASN A 81 -24.31 22.59 -6.48
C ASN A 81 -23.18 23.43 -5.88
N THR A 82 -23.49 24.22 -4.86
CA THR A 82 -22.52 24.97 -4.08
C THR A 82 -22.13 24.18 -2.84
N GLY A 83 -20.86 24.24 -2.48
CA GLY A 83 -20.37 23.58 -1.27
C GLY A 83 -18.98 24.06 -0.90
N LYS A 84 -18.35 23.32 -0.01
CA LYS A 84 -17.06 23.66 0.56
C LYS A 84 -16.16 22.45 0.62
N ILE A 85 -14.93 22.63 0.16
CA ILE A 85 -13.83 21.69 0.34
C ILE A 85 -12.80 22.35 1.25
N THR A 86 -12.46 21.68 2.34
CA THR A 86 -11.43 22.12 3.28
C THR A 86 -10.23 21.19 3.19
N ILE A 87 -9.05 21.75 2.93
CA ILE A 87 -7.78 21.04 3.01
C ILE A 87 -7.08 21.51 4.29
N GLU A 88 -6.61 20.58 5.11
CA GLU A 88 -5.96 20.87 6.38
C GLU A 88 -4.66 20.07 6.49
N THR A 89 -3.68 20.63 7.18
CA THR A 89 -2.53 19.88 7.67
C THR A 89 -2.48 19.88 9.19
N GLY A 90 -1.81 18.89 9.76
CA GLY A 90 -1.62 18.84 11.21
C GLY A 90 -0.62 17.77 11.61
N ASN A 91 -0.07 17.87 12.81
CA ASN A 91 0.77 16.83 13.37
C ASN A 91 -0.02 15.93 14.33
N ILE A 92 0.17 14.62 14.23
CA ILE A 92 -0.43 13.64 15.14
C ILE A 92 0.63 12.65 15.62
N ILE A 93 0.49 12.25 16.88
CA ILE A 93 1.30 11.20 17.47
C ILE A 93 0.34 10.07 17.79
N PHE A 94 0.58 8.90 17.21
CA PHE A 94 -0.10 7.67 17.60
C PHE A 94 0.76 6.98 18.64
N ASP A 95 0.19 6.73 19.82
CA ASP A 95 0.80 5.94 20.87
C ASP A 95 0.51 4.45 20.68
N GLU A 96 1.25 3.61 21.40
CA GLU A 96 1.13 2.14 21.29
C GLU A 96 -0.25 1.63 21.71
N GLU A 97 -0.94 2.33 22.62
CA GLU A 97 -2.28 2.01 23.13
C GLU A 97 -3.35 2.27 22.05
N TYR A 98 -3.28 3.39 21.33
CA TYR A 98 -4.17 3.69 20.21
C TYR A 98 -3.97 2.73 19.03
N CYS A 99 -2.73 2.28 18.80
CA CYS A 99 -2.39 1.31 17.75
C CYS A 99 -2.85 -0.12 18.08
N SER A 100 -2.95 -0.51 19.37
CA SER A 100 -3.48 -1.82 19.75
C SER A 100 -4.96 -2.02 19.42
N ASP A 101 -5.75 -0.94 19.43
CA ASP A 101 -7.18 -0.98 19.13
C ASP A 101 -7.50 -0.77 17.63
N HIS A 102 -6.52 -0.35 16.82
CA HIS A 102 -6.70 -0.04 15.40
C HIS A 102 -5.70 -0.82 14.52
N LEU A 103 -6.11 -2.01 14.07
CA LEU A 103 -5.34 -2.84 13.14
C LEU A 103 -4.86 -2.04 11.92
N GLY A 104 -3.54 -1.99 11.74
CA GLY A 104 -2.91 -1.30 10.61
C GLY A 104 -2.41 0.11 10.90
N PHE A 105 -2.39 0.55 12.17
CA PHE A 105 -1.67 1.75 12.63
C PHE A 105 -0.36 1.34 13.32
N SER A 106 0.74 2.04 13.03
CA SER A 106 1.99 1.90 13.78
C SER A 106 2.22 3.14 14.64
N ALA A 107 2.67 2.93 15.88
CA ALA A 107 3.00 4.01 16.78
C ALA A 107 4.10 4.89 16.18
N GLY A 108 3.96 6.21 16.30
CA GLY A 108 4.89 7.14 15.67
C GLY A 108 4.37 8.55 15.50
N LYS A 109 5.22 9.39 14.92
CA LYS A 109 4.94 10.79 14.58
C LYS A 109 4.53 10.88 13.12
N TYR A 110 3.36 11.43 12.86
CA TYR A 110 2.81 11.55 11.52
C TYR A 110 2.42 12.98 11.23
N THR A 111 2.66 13.41 10.00
CA THR A 111 2.02 14.58 9.43
C THR A 111 0.75 14.13 8.73
N MET A 112 -0.34 14.83 9.02
CA MET A 112 -1.68 14.54 8.54
C MET A 112 -2.04 15.55 7.44
N ILE A 113 -2.68 15.06 6.39
CA ILE A 113 -3.38 15.85 5.37
C ILE A 113 -4.85 15.44 5.45
N ALA A 114 -5.75 16.37 5.74
CA ALA A 114 -7.18 16.14 5.69
C ALA A 114 -7.78 16.84 4.47
N VAL A 115 -8.69 16.16 3.78
CA VAL A 115 -9.58 16.76 2.78
C VAL A 115 -11.01 16.46 3.21
N SER A 116 -11.76 17.52 3.52
CA SER A 116 -13.14 17.45 3.99
C SER A 116 -14.07 18.13 2.99
N ASP A 117 -15.20 17.51 2.70
CA ASP A 117 -16.29 18.05 1.89
C ASP A 117 -17.61 18.05 2.65
N ASP A 118 -18.52 18.94 2.26
CA ASP A 118 -19.90 19.00 2.75
C ASP A 118 -20.91 18.37 1.78
N GLY A 119 -20.44 17.43 0.95
CA GLY A 119 -21.25 16.76 -0.06
C GLY A 119 -22.22 15.73 0.51
N VAL A 120 -22.72 14.86 -0.36
CA VAL A 120 -23.74 13.85 -0.01
C VAL A 120 -23.26 12.76 0.98
N GLY A 121 -21.95 12.65 1.21
CA GLY A 121 -21.38 11.63 2.09
C GLY A 121 -21.60 10.20 1.59
N MET A 122 -21.31 9.22 2.46
CA MET A 122 -21.31 7.79 2.12
C MET A 122 -21.98 6.95 3.20
N THR A 123 -22.65 5.88 2.78
CA THR A 123 -23.17 4.86 3.70
C THR A 123 -22.04 3.98 4.23
N ALA A 124 -22.28 3.29 5.36
CA ALA A 124 -21.28 2.37 5.94
C ALA A 124 -20.88 1.24 4.97
N GLU A 125 -21.82 0.77 4.13
CA GLU A 125 -21.52 -0.24 3.12
C GLU A 125 -20.58 0.29 2.03
N GLN A 126 -20.77 1.54 1.59
CA GLN A 126 -19.90 2.18 0.61
C GLN A 126 -18.50 2.39 1.18
N GLN A 127 -18.39 2.86 2.42
CA GLN A 127 -17.10 3.08 3.10
C GLN A 127 -16.24 1.82 3.17
N GLY A 128 -16.84 0.62 3.27
CA GLY A 128 -16.09 -0.64 3.25
C GLY A 128 -15.48 -1.01 1.89
N LYS A 129 -15.94 -0.41 0.78
CA LYS A 129 -15.58 -0.78 -0.59
C LYS A 129 -14.86 0.32 -1.37
N ILE A 130 -14.80 1.55 -0.85
CA ILE A 130 -14.28 2.73 -1.58
C ILE A 130 -12.81 2.62 -2.03
N PHE A 131 -12.01 1.77 -1.38
CA PHE A 131 -10.63 1.54 -1.76
C PHE A 131 -10.45 0.36 -2.73
N GLU A 132 -11.51 -0.38 -3.02
CA GLU A 132 -11.48 -1.46 -4.02
C GLU A 132 -11.25 -0.88 -5.41
N PRO A 133 -10.32 -1.45 -6.21
CA PRO A 133 -10.13 -1.03 -7.59
C PRO A 133 -11.42 -1.12 -8.39
N PHE A 134 -11.70 -0.08 -9.20
CA PHE A 134 -12.88 0.04 -10.06
C PHE A 134 -14.22 0.24 -9.33
N PHE A 135 -14.22 0.29 -8.00
CA PHE A 135 -15.43 0.64 -7.26
C PHE A 135 -15.81 2.10 -7.54
N THR A 136 -17.04 2.31 -7.99
CA THR A 136 -17.60 3.65 -8.24
C THR A 136 -19.10 3.61 -8.06
N THR A 137 -19.65 4.64 -7.41
CA THR A 137 -21.09 4.88 -7.28
C THR A 137 -21.63 5.74 -8.43
N LYS A 138 -20.75 6.20 -9.33
CA LYS A 138 -21.07 7.07 -10.47
C LYS A 138 -21.56 6.27 -11.68
N ASP A 139 -22.39 6.90 -12.51
CA ASP A 139 -22.88 6.33 -13.77
C ASP A 139 -21.75 5.83 -14.69
N SER A 140 -22.05 4.79 -15.46
CA SER A 140 -21.17 4.14 -16.42
C SER A 140 -20.45 5.15 -17.34
N GLY A 141 -19.17 5.41 -17.05
CA GLY A 141 -18.30 6.30 -17.82
C GLY A 141 -18.01 7.67 -17.20
N ARG A 142 -18.55 8.00 -16.01
CA ARG A 142 -18.22 9.24 -15.27
C ARG A 142 -17.21 9.07 -14.13
N GLY A 143 -16.89 7.82 -13.76
CA GLY A 143 -15.86 7.51 -12.77
C GLY A 143 -15.07 6.29 -13.20
N THR A 144 -13.74 6.37 -13.12
CA THR A 144 -12.86 5.23 -13.40
C THR A 144 -12.82 4.23 -12.22
N GLY A 145 -13.25 4.66 -11.02
CA GLY A 145 -13.14 3.88 -9.79
C GLY A 145 -11.69 3.63 -9.35
N LEU A 146 -10.73 4.37 -9.90
CA LEU A 146 -9.30 4.19 -9.62
C LEU A 146 -8.70 5.27 -8.71
N GLY A 147 -9.41 6.37 -8.46
CA GLY A 147 -8.84 7.51 -7.72
C GLY A 147 -8.47 7.16 -6.28
N LEU A 148 -9.41 6.57 -5.52
CA LEU A 148 -9.19 6.22 -4.12
C LEU A 148 -8.28 5.00 -3.95
N SER A 149 -8.34 4.02 -4.86
CA SER A 149 -7.39 2.89 -4.86
C SER A 149 -5.96 3.34 -5.16
N THR A 150 -5.79 4.35 -6.02
CA THR A 150 -4.47 4.98 -6.28
C THR A 150 -3.95 5.72 -5.05
N ILE A 151 -4.81 6.46 -4.36
CA ILE A 151 -4.44 7.11 -3.08
C ILE A 151 -4.00 6.06 -2.07
N TYR A 152 -4.77 4.98 -1.90
CA TYR A 152 -4.43 3.90 -0.99
C TYR A 152 -3.06 3.28 -1.32
N GLY A 153 -2.80 2.99 -2.60
CA GLY A 153 -1.51 2.46 -3.06
C GLY A 153 -0.33 3.40 -2.78
N ILE A 154 -0.49 4.68 -3.12
CA ILE A 154 0.53 5.72 -2.87
C ILE A 154 0.84 5.86 -1.38
N VAL A 155 -0.19 5.92 -0.54
CA VAL A 155 -0.03 6.12 0.90
C VAL A 155 0.64 4.90 1.54
N LYS A 156 0.24 3.69 1.14
CA LYS A 156 0.88 2.46 1.60
C LYS A 156 2.33 2.33 1.14
N GLN A 157 2.66 2.75 -0.08
CA GLN A 157 4.05 2.79 -0.57
C GLN A 157 4.95 3.69 0.29
N ASN A 158 4.38 4.73 0.90
CA ASN A 158 5.10 5.70 1.74
C ASN A 158 4.89 5.43 3.25
N ASN A 159 4.57 4.18 3.63
CA ASN A 159 4.38 3.77 5.03
C ASN A 159 3.33 4.58 5.82
N GLY A 160 2.36 5.14 5.10
CA GLY A 160 1.29 5.95 5.67
C GLY A 160 -0.03 5.21 5.86
N PHE A 161 -1.02 5.94 6.36
CA PHE A 161 -2.37 5.46 6.63
C PHE A 161 -3.41 6.38 6.01
N VAL A 162 -4.57 5.83 5.66
CA VAL A 162 -5.72 6.62 5.20
C VAL A 162 -6.92 6.21 6.02
N ASN A 163 -7.56 7.19 6.67
CA ASN A 163 -8.87 7.02 7.29
C ASN A 163 -9.92 7.84 6.57
N VAL A 164 -11.14 7.33 6.60
CA VAL A 164 -12.30 8.00 6.03
C VAL A 164 -13.36 8.08 7.10
N TYR A 165 -13.88 9.28 7.29
CA TYR A 165 -15.02 9.56 8.14
C TYR A 165 -16.10 10.14 7.24
N SER A 166 -17.25 9.49 7.15
CA SER A 166 -18.35 9.99 6.33
C SER A 166 -19.68 9.59 6.92
N GLU A 167 -20.67 10.47 6.77
CA GLU A 167 -22.04 10.20 7.13
C GLU A 167 -22.93 10.69 5.99
N TYR A 168 -23.91 9.86 5.62
CA TYR A 168 -24.82 10.20 4.53
C TYR A 168 -25.55 11.51 4.82
N GLY A 169 -25.46 12.46 3.89
CA GLY A 169 -26.00 13.82 3.99
C GLY A 169 -25.18 14.81 4.81
N LYS A 170 -24.00 14.45 5.32
CA LYS A 170 -23.12 15.35 6.09
C LYS A 170 -21.72 15.53 5.51
N GLY A 171 -21.44 14.93 4.35
CA GLY A 171 -20.15 14.99 3.69
C GLY A 171 -19.16 13.92 4.13
N SER A 172 -17.90 14.13 3.76
CA SER A 172 -16.82 13.17 4.00
C SER A 172 -15.53 13.88 4.38
N THR A 173 -14.72 13.22 5.20
CA THR A 173 -13.36 13.63 5.56
C THR A 173 -12.41 12.47 5.32
N PHE A 174 -11.46 12.66 4.42
CA PHE A 174 -10.35 11.76 4.19
C PHE A 174 -9.12 12.29 4.92
N ARG A 175 -8.52 11.49 5.80
CA ARG A 175 -7.27 11.82 6.51
C ARG A 175 -6.18 10.90 6.03
N VAL A 176 -5.14 11.47 5.44
CA VAL A 176 -3.92 10.80 5.03
C VAL A 176 -2.84 11.11 6.06
N TYR A 177 -2.24 10.08 6.63
CA TYR A 177 -1.16 10.18 7.62
C TYR A 177 0.12 9.71 6.98
N LEU A 178 1.13 10.56 6.96
CA LEU A 178 2.45 10.30 6.40
C LEU A 178 3.48 10.33 7.54
N PRO A 179 4.39 9.35 7.65
CA PRO A 179 5.42 9.37 8.66
C PRO A 179 6.23 10.66 8.60
N LYS A 180 6.47 11.25 9.77
CA LYS A 180 7.41 12.36 9.90
C LYS A 180 8.80 11.88 9.48
N GLU A 181 9.47 12.67 8.64
CA GLU A 181 10.89 12.54 8.40
C GLU A 181 11.67 13.35 9.44
N ASP A 182 12.67 12.74 10.07
CA ASP A 182 13.58 13.46 10.93
C ASP A 182 14.65 14.16 10.07
N VAL A 183 14.44 15.46 9.83
CA VAL A 183 15.42 16.32 9.14
C VAL A 183 16.62 16.54 10.06
N LEU A 184 17.56 15.61 10.03
CA LEU A 184 18.92 15.90 10.44
C LEU A 184 19.49 16.88 9.38
N GLN A 185 19.93 18.06 9.82
CA GLN A 185 20.67 19.05 9.02
C GLN A 185 21.69 18.38 8.08
N PRO A 186 22.04 18.99 6.93
CA PRO A 186 22.80 18.32 5.86
C PRO A 186 24.21 17.97 6.34
N ALA A 187 24.36 16.78 6.90
CA ALA A 187 25.64 16.12 6.96
C ALA A 187 25.92 15.53 5.57
N ARG A 188 27.15 15.71 5.09
CA ARG A 188 27.80 14.99 3.97
C ARG A 188 27.24 13.57 3.82
N PRO A 189 27.24 13.00 2.59
CA PRO A 189 26.71 11.67 2.35
C PRO A 189 27.43 10.66 3.23
N VAL A 190 26.84 10.41 4.39
CA VAL A 190 27.12 9.27 5.22
C VAL A 190 25.96 8.39 4.90
N VAL A 191 26.23 7.38 4.08
CA VAL A 191 25.47 6.15 4.07
C VAL A 191 25.46 5.67 5.52
N LYS A 192 24.49 6.13 6.32
CA LYS A 192 24.11 5.43 7.52
C LYS A 192 23.47 4.17 6.98
N LYS A 193 24.28 3.11 6.91
CA LYS A 193 23.79 1.77 7.21
C LYS A 193 22.97 1.96 8.48
N THR A 194 21.65 2.02 8.36
CA THR A 194 20.85 1.32 9.35
C THR A 194 21.50 -0.05 9.40
N GLU A 195 22.10 -0.38 10.53
CA GLU A 195 22.27 -1.78 10.86
C GLU A 195 20.84 -2.32 10.98
N ILE A 196 20.26 -2.64 9.82
CA ILE A 196 19.21 -3.63 9.71
C ILE A 196 19.81 -4.81 10.46
N PRO A 197 19.21 -5.30 11.55
CA PRO A 197 19.71 -6.49 12.20
C PRO A 197 19.85 -7.54 11.09
N SER A 198 21.05 -8.10 10.93
CA SER A 198 21.30 -9.08 9.88
C SER A 198 20.50 -10.34 10.24
N PHE A 199 19.26 -10.42 9.76
CA PHE A 199 18.39 -11.58 10.03
C PHE A 199 18.80 -12.77 9.14
N GLY A 200 19.15 -12.50 7.88
CA GLY A 200 19.69 -13.52 6.98
C GLY A 200 21.06 -14.01 7.44
N LYS A 201 21.13 -15.30 7.77
CA LYS A 201 22.35 -16.09 8.00
C LYS A 201 22.73 -16.89 6.75
N GLY A 202 22.25 -16.48 5.56
CA GLY A 202 22.47 -17.16 4.29
C GLY A 202 21.38 -18.17 3.90
N GLN A 203 20.22 -18.16 4.56
CA GLN A 203 19.08 -18.98 4.17
C GLN A 203 18.61 -18.65 2.75
N THR A 204 18.11 -19.67 2.05
CA THR A 204 17.59 -19.54 0.69
C THR A 204 16.07 -19.54 0.70
N ILE A 205 15.48 -18.52 0.09
CA ILE A 205 14.04 -18.32 0.00
C ILE A 205 13.64 -18.41 -1.47
N MET A 206 12.66 -19.28 -1.75
CA MET A 206 12.02 -19.36 -3.06
C MET A 206 10.79 -18.46 -3.08
N VAL A 207 10.67 -17.61 -4.10
CA VAL A 207 9.54 -16.70 -4.29
C VAL A 207 8.81 -17.06 -5.57
N VAL A 208 7.50 -17.29 -5.48
CA VAL A 208 6.64 -17.62 -6.63
C VAL A 208 5.43 -16.71 -6.67
N GLU A 209 5.42 -15.79 -7.62
CA GLU A 209 4.42 -14.73 -7.78
C GLU A 209 4.32 -14.39 -9.28
N ASP A 210 3.11 -14.38 -9.84
CA ASP A 210 2.88 -14.12 -11.26
C ASP A 210 2.90 -12.62 -11.60
N ASP A 211 2.67 -11.76 -10.60
CA ASP A 211 2.89 -10.32 -10.73
C ASP A 211 4.39 -9.98 -10.57
N ASN A 212 5.02 -9.61 -11.70
CA ASN A 212 6.43 -9.23 -11.73
C ASN A 212 6.78 -8.05 -10.81
N VAL A 213 5.85 -7.13 -10.53
CA VAL A 213 6.11 -5.98 -9.65
C VAL A 213 6.16 -6.43 -8.19
N ILE A 214 5.24 -7.29 -7.78
CA ILE A 214 5.24 -7.87 -6.42
C ILE A 214 6.45 -8.79 -6.25
N MET A 215 6.79 -9.58 -7.26
CA MET A 215 7.97 -10.45 -7.26
C MET A 215 9.27 -9.64 -7.11
N GLU A 216 9.46 -8.59 -7.91
CA GLU A 216 10.63 -7.69 -7.81
C GLU A 216 10.73 -7.01 -6.43
N LEU A 217 9.58 -6.59 -5.88
CA LEU A 217 9.50 -5.97 -4.56
C LEU A 217 9.93 -6.93 -3.45
N VAL A 218 9.33 -8.14 -3.43
CA VAL A 218 9.65 -9.18 -2.45
C VAL A 218 11.12 -9.59 -2.57
N GLU A 219 11.62 -9.79 -3.78
CA GLU A 219 13.02 -10.13 -4.03
C GLU A 219 13.98 -9.06 -3.51
N MET A 220 13.69 -7.78 -3.77
CA MET A 220 14.47 -6.66 -3.27
C MET A 220 14.51 -6.64 -1.73
N ILE A 221 13.37 -6.83 -1.07
CA ILE A 221 13.28 -6.86 0.40
C ILE A 221 14.16 -7.98 0.95
N LEU A 222 13.96 -9.22 0.47
CA LEU A 222 14.67 -10.39 0.97
C LEU A 222 16.19 -10.27 0.78
N LYS A 223 16.63 -9.76 -0.39
CA LYS A 223 18.04 -9.48 -0.66
C LYS A 223 18.61 -8.40 0.27
N ASN A 224 17.86 -7.33 0.55
CA ASN A 224 18.27 -6.30 1.51
C ASN A 224 18.45 -6.86 2.93
N TYR A 225 17.70 -7.90 3.30
CA TYR A 225 17.84 -8.63 4.55
C TYR A 225 18.86 -9.79 4.50
N LYS A 226 19.66 -9.88 3.44
CA LYS A 226 20.73 -10.88 3.21
C LYS A 226 20.28 -12.33 3.07
N TYR A 227 19.06 -12.56 2.62
CA TYR A 227 18.64 -13.88 2.16
C TYR A 227 19.10 -14.15 0.73
N ASN A 228 19.37 -15.41 0.41
CA ASN A 228 19.51 -15.85 -0.97
C ASN A 228 18.11 -16.01 -1.56
N VAL A 229 17.85 -15.47 -2.75
CA VAL A 229 16.51 -15.49 -3.34
C VAL A 229 16.53 -16.22 -4.68
N ILE A 230 15.59 -17.15 -4.85
CA ILE A 230 15.29 -17.81 -6.12
C ILE A 230 13.86 -17.41 -6.49
N SER A 231 13.69 -16.64 -7.56
CA SER A 231 12.38 -16.14 -8.00
C SER A 231 11.89 -16.87 -9.26
N SER A 232 10.58 -17.01 -9.36
CA SER A 232 9.91 -17.60 -10.52
C SER A 232 8.50 -17.04 -10.66
N SER A 233 8.06 -16.81 -11.90
CA SER A 233 6.71 -16.31 -12.18
C SER A 233 5.68 -17.42 -12.40
N THR A 234 6.08 -18.70 -12.45
CA THR A 234 5.15 -19.82 -12.62
C THR A 234 5.50 -21.00 -11.71
N PRO A 235 4.50 -21.75 -11.21
CA PRO A 235 4.75 -22.95 -10.42
C PRO A 235 5.64 -23.99 -11.10
N THR A 236 5.43 -24.25 -12.40
CA THR A 236 6.23 -25.23 -13.14
C THR A 236 7.71 -24.84 -13.20
N GLN A 237 8.00 -23.56 -13.42
CA GLN A 237 9.38 -23.07 -13.41
C GLN A 237 9.98 -23.13 -12.00
N ALA A 238 9.20 -22.82 -10.96
CA ALA A 238 9.64 -22.93 -9.57
C ALA A 238 10.05 -24.37 -9.20
N ILE A 239 9.24 -25.37 -9.58
CA ILE A 239 9.56 -26.79 -9.37
C ILE A 239 10.85 -27.18 -10.11
N ALA A 240 10.98 -26.77 -11.38
CA ALA A 240 12.19 -27.07 -12.16
C ALA A 240 13.45 -26.38 -11.61
N LEU A 241 13.31 -25.18 -11.02
CA LEU A 241 14.40 -24.48 -10.34
C LEU A 241 14.76 -25.17 -9.02
N ALA A 242 13.77 -25.61 -8.24
CA ALA A 242 13.99 -26.37 -7.01
C ALA A 242 14.75 -27.67 -7.29
N ASP A 243 14.39 -28.41 -8.34
CA ASP A 243 15.04 -29.66 -8.73
C ASP A 243 16.50 -29.49 -9.16
N LYS A 244 16.83 -28.33 -9.75
CA LYS A 244 18.19 -28.01 -10.21
C LYS A 244 19.04 -27.37 -9.14
N TYR A 245 18.43 -26.87 -8.07
CA TYR A 245 19.15 -26.15 -7.03
C TYR A 245 19.87 -27.16 -6.13
N PRO A 246 21.21 -27.09 -6.02
CA PRO A 246 21.99 -28.08 -5.27
C PRO A 246 21.92 -27.88 -3.74
N GLY A 247 21.32 -26.77 -3.28
CA GLY A 247 21.21 -26.40 -1.87
C GLY A 247 19.82 -26.66 -1.28
N LYS A 248 19.67 -26.35 0.00
CA LYS A 248 18.39 -26.37 0.71
C LYS A 248 17.60 -25.08 0.41
N ILE A 249 16.28 -25.19 0.23
CA ILE A 249 15.36 -24.04 0.22
C ILE A 249 14.70 -23.96 1.61
N ASP A 250 14.96 -22.91 2.38
CA ASP A 250 14.49 -22.82 3.76
C ASP A 250 13.04 -22.34 3.88
N LEU A 251 12.58 -21.53 2.92
CA LEU A 251 11.23 -20.98 2.89
C LEU A 251 10.73 -20.85 1.45
N LEU A 252 9.48 -21.27 1.23
CA LEU A 252 8.69 -20.91 0.06
C LEU A 252 7.79 -19.72 0.41
N VAL A 253 7.88 -18.64 -0.35
CA VAL A 253 6.94 -17.52 -0.33
C VAL A 253 6.15 -17.58 -1.63
N THR A 254 4.83 -17.77 -1.58
CA THR A 254 4.04 -18.02 -2.79
C THR A 254 2.67 -17.37 -2.74
N ASP A 255 2.17 -16.84 -3.87
CA ASP A 255 0.75 -16.48 -3.96
C ASP A 255 -0.12 -17.73 -3.87
N THR A 256 -1.24 -17.61 -3.16
CA THR A 256 -2.32 -18.58 -3.14
C THR A 256 -2.93 -18.84 -4.52
N VAL A 257 -3.03 -17.81 -5.36
CA VAL A 257 -3.58 -17.90 -6.72
C VAL A 257 -2.45 -17.75 -7.72
N LEU A 258 -2.15 -18.81 -8.45
CA LEU A 258 -1.12 -18.81 -9.49
C LEU A 258 -1.68 -19.42 -10.78
N PRO A 259 -1.09 -19.09 -11.94
CA PRO A 259 -1.33 -19.83 -13.18
C PRO A 259 -0.93 -21.30 -13.02
N GLU A 260 -1.56 -22.20 -13.77
CA GLU A 260 -1.27 -23.65 -13.85
C GLU A 260 -1.74 -24.48 -12.62
N MET A 261 -1.32 -24.11 -11.42
CA MET A 261 -1.71 -24.76 -10.16
C MET A 261 -1.78 -23.73 -9.03
N ASN A 262 -2.55 -23.99 -7.98
CA ASN A 262 -2.62 -23.05 -6.86
C ASN A 262 -1.37 -23.14 -5.95
N GLY A 263 -1.12 -22.09 -5.16
CA GLY A 263 0.05 -22.03 -4.29
C GLY A 263 0.13 -23.18 -3.28
N ARG A 264 -1.01 -23.71 -2.84
CA ARG A 264 -1.06 -24.85 -1.89
C ARG A 264 -0.66 -26.16 -2.55
N GLU A 265 -1.09 -26.38 -3.79
CA GLU A 265 -0.65 -27.51 -4.62
C GLU A 265 0.86 -27.45 -4.86
N LEU A 266 1.38 -26.28 -5.23
CA LEU A 266 2.82 -26.05 -5.38
C LEU A 266 3.60 -26.35 -4.08
N ALA A 267 3.12 -25.82 -2.95
CA ALA A 267 3.72 -26.05 -1.64
C ALA A 267 3.78 -27.55 -1.32
N ASN A 268 2.68 -28.29 -1.54
CA ASN A 268 2.63 -29.72 -1.31
C ASN A 268 3.63 -30.49 -2.20
N GLU A 269 3.76 -30.13 -3.48
CA GLU A 269 4.72 -30.75 -4.39
C GLU A 269 6.18 -30.53 -3.95
N LEU A 270 6.51 -29.32 -3.48
CA LEU A 270 7.85 -29.01 -2.98
C LEU A 270 8.13 -29.66 -1.60
N CYS A 271 7.14 -29.70 -0.70
CA CYS A 271 7.27 -30.33 0.61
C CYS A 271 7.47 -31.85 0.53
N LYS A 272 6.88 -32.53 -0.48
CA LYS A 272 7.16 -33.95 -0.75
C LYS A 272 8.64 -34.23 -1.02
N LYS A 273 9.35 -33.25 -1.61
CA LYS A 273 10.79 -33.36 -1.93
C LYS A 273 11.66 -32.87 -0.78
N GLN A 274 11.19 -31.91 0.00
CA GLN A 274 11.89 -31.35 1.13
C GLN A 274 10.96 -31.18 2.33
N ALA A 275 10.95 -32.17 3.23
CA ALA A 275 10.03 -32.21 4.37
C ALA A 275 10.19 -31.02 5.34
N ASP A 276 11.38 -30.44 5.44
CA ASP A 276 11.67 -29.29 6.32
C ASP A 276 11.38 -27.93 5.65
N LEU A 277 10.75 -27.90 4.47
CA LEU A 277 10.43 -26.66 3.76
C LEU A 277 9.31 -25.92 4.50
N LYS A 278 9.61 -24.71 4.96
CA LYS A 278 8.59 -23.81 5.50
C LYS A 278 7.85 -23.11 4.37
N VAL A 279 6.60 -22.73 4.60
CA VAL A 279 5.75 -22.11 3.58
C VAL A 279 5.05 -20.88 4.14
N LEU A 280 5.17 -19.75 3.44
CA LEU A 280 4.45 -18.50 3.68
C LEU A 280 3.59 -18.16 2.46
N PHE A 281 2.28 -18.10 2.66
CA PHE A 281 1.33 -17.74 1.61
C PHE A 281 1.08 -16.23 1.55
N MET A 282 1.11 -15.64 0.36
CA MET A 282 0.64 -14.28 0.10
C MET A 282 -0.81 -14.36 -0.39
N SER A 283 -1.75 -13.63 0.23
CA SER A 283 -3.17 -13.71 -0.17
C SER A 283 -3.84 -12.34 -0.23
N GLY A 284 -4.58 -12.05 -1.30
CA GLY A 284 -5.33 -10.79 -1.47
C GLY A 284 -6.78 -10.81 -0.96
N TYR A 285 -7.29 -11.96 -0.48
CA TYR A 285 -8.65 -12.07 0.06
C TYR A 285 -8.63 -12.16 1.58
N THR A 286 -9.66 -11.59 2.21
CA THR A 286 -9.85 -11.59 3.67
C THR A 286 -9.55 -12.97 4.26
N ALA A 287 -8.69 -12.99 5.29
CA ALA A 287 -8.19 -14.18 5.98
C ALA A 287 -9.29 -15.13 6.50
N ASN A 288 -10.56 -14.72 6.44
CA ASN A 288 -11.72 -15.48 6.93
C ASN A 288 -12.37 -16.44 5.90
N VAL A 289 -12.00 -16.41 4.61
CA VAL A 289 -12.66 -17.28 3.62
C VAL A 289 -11.96 -18.64 3.45
N ILE A 290 -10.69 -18.76 3.85
CA ILE A 290 -9.89 -19.97 3.63
C ILE A 290 -9.97 -20.96 4.81
N THR A 291 -10.37 -20.51 6.00
CA THR A 291 -10.51 -21.37 7.20
C THR A 291 -11.69 -22.35 7.12
N HIS A 292 -12.62 -22.21 6.16
CA HIS A 292 -13.85 -23.00 6.12
C HIS A 292 -13.93 -24.12 5.07
N ARG A 293 -12.86 -24.41 4.32
CA ARG A 293 -12.85 -25.52 3.36
C ARG A 293 -11.81 -26.60 3.67
N GLY A 294 -12.02 -27.23 4.82
CA GLY A 294 -11.79 -28.67 4.97
C GLY A 294 -10.38 -29.08 5.41
N ALA A 295 -10.38 -29.79 6.54
CA ALA A 295 -9.25 -30.42 7.23
C ALA A 295 -8.43 -29.48 8.13
N LEU A 296 -8.57 -29.74 9.43
CA LEU A 296 -7.61 -29.43 10.46
C LEU A 296 -6.22 -29.83 9.97
N ASP A 297 -5.33 -28.88 9.70
CA ASP A 297 -3.89 -29.15 9.61
C ASP A 297 -3.15 -27.84 9.99
N GLU A 298 -2.30 -28.00 11.00
CA GLU A 298 -1.15 -27.22 11.50
C GLU A 298 -0.84 -25.85 10.87
N GLU A 299 -0.69 -24.83 11.74
CA GLU A 299 -0.04 -23.51 11.57
C GLU A 299 0.29 -23.06 10.12
N ILE A 300 -0.74 -22.82 9.30
CA ILE A 300 -0.55 -22.24 7.97
C ILE A 300 -0.11 -20.78 8.12
N ASN A 301 1.13 -20.48 7.73
CA ASN A 301 1.65 -19.11 7.74
C ASN A 301 1.14 -18.33 6.52
N PHE A 302 0.54 -17.18 6.75
CA PHE A 302 0.06 -16.29 5.70
C PHE A 302 0.43 -14.84 5.95
N ILE A 303 0.50 -14.06 4.88
CA ILE A 303 0.57 -12.61 4.89
C ILE A 303 -0.43 -12.04 3.88
N ALA A 304 -1.24 -11.09 4.33
CA ALA A 304 -2.27 -10.47 3.49
C ALA A 304 -1.65 -9.43 2.55
N LYS A 305 -2.01 -9.48 1.27
CA LYS A 305 -1.71 -8.44 0.27
C LYS A 305 -2.77 -7.33 0.40
N PRO A 306 -2.40 -6.04 0.43
CA PRO A 306 -1.02 -5.53 0.42
C PRO A 306 -0.38 -5.56 1.81
N PHE A 307 0.90 -5.91 1.87
CA PHE A 307 1.73 -5.93 3.09
C PHE A 307 2.81 -4.84 3.06
N SER A 308 3.23 -4.35 4.22
CA SER A 308 4.38 -3.44 4.31
C SER A 308 5.71 -4.20 4.24
N LEU A 309 6.81 -3.51 3.91
CA LEU A 309 8.16 -4.13 3.87
C LEU A 309 8.57 -4.69 5.24
N VAL A 310 8.16 -4.01 6.31
CA VAL A 310 8.48 -4.36 7.70
C VAL A 310 7.67 -5.58 8.12
N ASP A 311 6.37 -5.60 7.82
CA ASP A 311 5.49 -6.74 8.14
C ASP A 311 5.91 -7.99 7.37
N PHE A 312 6.28 -7.84 6.10
CA PHE A 312 6.79 -8.94 5.29
C PHE A 312 8.11 -9.48 5.84
N ALA A 313 9.08 -8.62 6.15
CA ALA A 313 10.36 -9.05 6.71
C ALA A 313 10.21 -9.68 8.11
N ALA A 314 9.35 -9.12 8.96
CA ALA A 314 9.04 -9.65 10.28
C ALA A 314 8.37 -11.03 10.17
N LYS A 315 7.39 -11.18 9.27
CA LYS A 315 6.70 -12.47 9.06
C LYS A 315 7.64 -13.53 8.49
N VAL A 316 8.49 -13.18 7.52
CA VAL A 316 9.51 -14.10 6.98
C VAL A 316 10.45 -14.58 8.10
N LYS A 317 10.88 -13.67 8.99
CA LYS A 317 11.73 -14.02 10.13
C LYS A 317 11.01 -14.95 11.11
N GLU A 318 9.78 -14.60 11.50
CA GLU A 318 8.93 -15.40 12.39
C GLU A 318 8.79 -16.83 11.87
N VAL A 319 8.45 -16.98 10.58
CA VAL A 319 8.30 -18.30 9.95
C VAL A 319 9.64 -19.02 9.92
N LEU A 320 10.75 -18.36 9.56
CA LEU A 320 12.06 -19.02 9.55
C LEU A 320 12.55 -19.46 10.94
N GLU A 321 12.07 -18.84 12.02
CA GLU A 321 12.46 -19.13 13.41
C GLU A 321 11.52 -20.11 14.15
N SER A 322 10.32 -20.38 13.62
CA SER A 322 9.33 -21.31 14.19
C SER A 322 9.76 -22.79 14.10
#